data_AF-A0A968NP74-F1
#
_entry.id   AF-A0A968NP74-F1
#
_cell.length_a   1.000
_cell.length_b   1.000
_cell.length_c   1.000
_cell.angle_alpha   90.00
_cell.angle_beta   90.00
_cell.angle_gamma   90.00
#
_symmetry.space_group_name_H-M   'P 1'
#
loop_
_entity.id
_entity.type
_entity.pdbx_description
1 polymer ?
#
loop_
_entity_poly.entity_id
_entity_poly.type
_entity_poly.pdbx_seq_one_letter_code
_entity_poly.pdbx_strand_id
1 'polypeptide(L)'
;MTANLDTTVLVLNRLWQAVNVCSARRAFSLVFAGHAQIVDAGSGYQTFDFHQWRDLSHEAQDHECVHTIHFRIRIPQIIVLMMFDRLPKKDVKLTRQNVFLRDDFMCQYCGGKFDRKDLNIDHVVPRSHGGKTTWENVVCSCVPCNT
;
A
#
# COMPACT_ATOMS: atom_id res chain seq x y z
N MET A 1 -27.93 2.18 10.90
CA MET A 1 -26.45 2.13 10.78
C MET A 1 -26.06 3.00 9.60
N THR A 2 -25.31 4.08 9.84
CA THR A 2 -24.76 4.93 8.77
C THR A 2 -23.62 4.17 8.10
N ALA A 3 -23.74 3.90 6.81
CA ALA A 3 -22.72 3.17 6.07
C ALA A 3 -21.41 3.96 5.99
N ASN A 4 -20.30 3.33 6.35
CA ASN A 4 -19.03 4.00 6.47
C ASN A 4 -18.22 3.88 5.17
N LEU A 5 -18.04 5.00 4.45
CA LEU A 5 -17.23 5.04 3.23
C LEU A 5 -15.73 4.88 3.47
N ASP A 6 -15.30 4.91 4.72
CA ASP A 6 -13.91 4.70 5.15
C ASP A 6 -13.63 3.25 5.55
N THR A 7 -14.63 2.36 5.45
CA THR A 7 -14.43 0.91 5.64
C THR A 7 -13.36 0.38 4.71
N THR A 8 -12.52 -0.51 5.24
CA THR A 8 -11.40 -1.11 4.52
C THR A 8 -11.89 -2.16 3.52
N VAL A 9 -11.38 -2.08 2.30
CA VAL A 9 -11.65 -2.97 1.17
C VAL A 9 -10.35 -3.59 0.68
N LEU A 10 -10.34 -4.91 0.54
CA LEU A 10 -9.20 -5.64 -0.01
C LEU A 10 -9.10 -5.44 -1.52
N VAL A 11 -7.88 -5.18 -2.00
CA VAL A 11 -7.59 -5.02 -3.43
C VAL A 11 -6.76 -6.21 -3.91
N LEU A 12 -7.30 -6.93 -4.88
CA LEU A 12 -6.64 -8.02 -5.58
C LEU A 12 -6.12 -7.55 -6.94
N ASN A 13 -5.02 -8.14 -7.40
CA ASN A 13 -4.62 -8.04 -8.80
C ASN A 13 -5.39 -9.06 -9.66
N ARG A 14 -5.21 -9.00 -10.98
CA ARG A 14 -5.87 -9.92 -11.94
C ARG A 14 -5.52 -11.40 -11.73
N LEU A 15 -4.45 -11.69 -10.99
CA LEU A 15 -4.04 -13.04 -10.60
C LEU A 15 -4.64 -13.47 -9.24
N TRP A 16 -5.62 -12.74 -8.71
CA TRP A 16 -6.28 -13.00 -7.42
C TRP A 16 -5.35 -12.91 -6.20
N GLN A 17 -4.23 -12.21 -6.32
CA GLN A 17 -3.31 -11.99 -5.22
C GLN A 17 -3.64 -10.68 -4.50
N ALA A 18 -3.62 -10.70 -3.17
CA ALA A 18 -3.76 -9.50 -2.35
C ALA A 18 -2.58 -8.53 -2.61
N VAL A 19 -2.88 -7.34 -3.12
CA VAL A 19 -1.87 -6.34 -3.46
C VAL A 19 -1.95 -5.08 -2.62
N ASN A 20 -3.13 -4.74 -2.09
CA ASN A 20 -3.31 -3.57 -1.24
C ASN A 20 -4.62 -3.62 -0.45
N VAL A 21 -4.81 -2.65 0.42
CA VAL A 21 -6.11 -2.29 1.01
C VAL A 21 -6.43 -0.82 0.69
N CYS A 22 -7.71 -0.49 0.54
CA CYS A 22 -8.15 0.88 0.32
C CYS A 22 -9.49 1.16 1.01
N SER A 23 -9.93 2.42 1.06
CA SER A 23 -11.26 2.75 1.57
C SER A 23 -12.37 2.36 0.58
N ALA A 24 -13.58 2.11 1.09
CA ALA A 24 -14.76 1.85 0.27
C ALA A 24 -15.02 2.97 -0.75
N ARG A 25 -14.80 4.23 -0.36
CA ARG A 25 -14.82 5.38 -1.28
C ARG A 25 -13.92 5.17 -2.49
N ARG A 26 -12.65 4.80 -2.27
CA ARG A 26 -11.69 4.57 -3.36
C ARG A 26 -12.06 3.34 -4.18
N ALA A 27 -12.54 2.27 -3.53
CA ALA A 27 -13.00 1.07 -4.21
C ALA A 27 -14.14 1.39 -5.18
N PHE A 28 -15.17 2.11 -4.74
CA PHE A 28 -16.27 2.56 -5.61
C PHE A 28 -15.77 3.41 -6.78
N SER A 29 -14.83 4.33 -6.56
CA SER A 29 -14.24 5.12 -7.66
C SER A 29 -13.55 4.24 -8.70
N LEU A 30 -12.78 3.22 -8.27
CA LEU A 30 -12.09 2.31 -9.19
C LEU A 30 -13.07 1.43 -9.99
N VAL A 31 -14.11 0.92 -9.32
CA VAL A 31 -15.13 0.07 -9.95
C VAL A 31 -16.00 0.88 -10.91
N PHE A 32 -16.46 2.07 -10.49
CA PHE A 32 -17.25 2.96 -11.33
C PHE A 32 -16.48 3.42 -12.58
N ALA A 33 -15.17 3.65 -12.45
CA ALA A 33 -14.31 3.97 -13.58
C ALA A 33 -13.97 2.76 -14.46
N GLY A 34 -14.50 1.56 -14.18
CA GLY A 34 -14.23 0.34 -14.95
C GLY A 34 -12.83 -0.25 -14.78
N HIS A 35 -12.06 0.22 -13.78
CA HIS A 35 -10.70 -0.25 -13.52
C HIS A 35 -10.66 -1.49 -12.60
N ALA A 36 -11.77 -1.77 -11.92
CA ALA A 36 -11.90 -2.88 -11.00
C ALA A 36 -13.30 -3.50 -11.07
N GLN A 37 -13.42 -4.74 -10.60
CA GLN A 37 -14.69 -5.41 -10.36
C GLN A 37 -14.80 -5.80 -8.89
N ILE A 38 -16.03 -5.91 -8.39
CA ILE A 38 -16.32 -6.31 -7.01
C ILE A 38 -16.43 -7.83 -6.96
N VAL A 39 -15.82 -8.46 -5.96
CA VAL A 39 -15.88 -9.91 -5.75
C VAL A 39 -16.94 -10.22 -4.69
N ASP A 40 -17.91 -11.08 -5.01
CA ASP A 40 -18.87 -11.58 -4.04
C ASP A 40 -18.41 -12.89 -3.40
N ALA A 41 -17.95 -12.82 -2.15
CA ALA A 41 -17.56 -14.01 -1.40
C ALA A 41 -18.76 -14.93 -1.08
N GLY A 42 -19.99 -14.40 -1.04
CA GLY A 42 -21.20 -15.17 -0.76
C GLY A 42 -21.72 -15.97 -1.96
N SER A 43 -21.36 -15.58 -3.18
CA SER A 43 -21.82 -16.20 -4.43
C SER A 43 -20.70 -16.90 -5.20
N GLY A 44 -19.79 -17.58 -4.48
CA GLY A 44 -18.72 -18.37 -5.09
C GLY A 44 -17.63 -17.54 -5.77
N TYR A 45 -17.36 -16.34 -5.26
CA TYR A 45 -16.32 -15.42 -5.77
C TYR A 45 -16.58 -14.91 -7.20
N GLN A 46 -17.84 -14.82 -7.61
CA GLN A 46 -18.19 -14.15 -8.86
C GLN A 46 -17.80 -12.67 -8.83
N THR A 47 -17.44 -12.13 -9.98
CA THR A 47 -17.06 -10.72 -10.13
C THR A 47 -18.13 -9.92 -10.82
N PHE A 48 -18.34 -8.69 -10.37
CA PHE A 48 -19.39 -7.80 -10.84
C PHE A 48 -18.83 -6.42 -11.15
N ASP A 49 -19.25 -5.83 -12.26
CA ASP A 49 -19.03 -4.40 -12.50
C ASP A 49 -19.93 -3.53 -11.59
N PHE A 50 -19.80 -2.21 -11.71
CA PHE A 50 -20.57 -1.28 -10.88
C PHE A 50 -22.08 -1.45 -11.02
N HIS A 51 -22.58 -1.63 -12.24
CA HIS A 51 -24.01 -1.67 -12.52
C HIS A 51 -24.62 -2.98 -12.04
N GLN A 52 -23.96 -4.10 -12.34
CA GLN A 52 -24.37 -5.41 -11.86
C GLN A 52 -24.38 -5.46 -10.32
N TRP A 53 -23.36 -4.89 -9.67
CA TRP A 53 -23.29 -4.85 -8.22
C TRP A 53 -24.38 -3.97 -7.60
N ARG A 54 -24.68 -2.82 -8.22
CA ARG A 54 -25.79 -1.96 -7.81
C ARG A 54 -27.10 -2.73 -7.88
N ASP A 55 -27.37 -3.40 -9.00
CA ASP A 55 -28.62 -4.11 -9.22
C ASP A 55 -28.80 -5.26 -8.20
N LEU A 56 -27.74 -6.05 -7.97
CA LEU A 56 -27.70 -7.10 -6.94
C LEU A 56 -27.87 -6.55 -5.51
N SER A 57 -27.43 -5.33 -5.25
CA SER A 57 -27.54 -4.70 -3.94
C SER A 57 -28.97 -4.27 -3.58
N HIS A 58 -29.89 -4.19 -4.56
CA HIS A 58 -31.28 -3.87 -4.27
C HIS A 58 -31.96 -4.96 -3.44
N GLU A 59 -31.60 -6.22 -3.65
CA GLU A 59 -32.28 -7.38 -3.05
C GLU A 59 -31.67 -7.82 -1.71
N ALA A 60 -30.47 -7.30 -1.38
CA ALA A 60 -29.74 -7.68 -0.17
C ALA A 60 -30.29 -6.98 1.10
N GLN A 61 -30.82 -7.73 2.06
CA GLN A 61 -31.37 -7.18 3.31
C GLN A 61 -30.32 -7.03 4.44
N ASP A 62 -29.32 -7.93 4.52
CA ASP A 62 -28.39 -8.02 5.66
C ASP A 62 -26.97 -7.49 5.37
N HIS A 63 -26.82 -6.58 4.40
CA HIS A 63 -25.51 -6.03 4.04
C HIS A 63 -25.38 -4.55 4.38
N GLU A 64 -24.19 -4.14 4.83
CA GLU A 64 -23.87 -2.72 4.96
C GLU A 64 -23.92 -2.05 3.59
N CYS A 65 -24.73 -1.00 3.46
CA CYS A 65 -25.01 -0.36 2.18
C CYS A 65 -24.88 1.16 2.25
N VAL A 66 -24.18 1.75 1.30
CA VAL A 66 -24.22 3.20 1.07
C VAL A 66 -25.57 3.56 0.46
N HIS A 67 -26.21 4.58 1.03
CA HIS A 67 -27.48 5.11 0.55
C HIS A 67 -27.24 6.40 -0.23
N THR A 68 -27.78 6.47 -1.44
CA THR A 68 -27.83 7.68 -2.25
C THR A 68 -29.28 8.15 -2.35
N ILE A 69 -29.50 9.29 -3.00
CA ILE A 69 -30.85 9.80 -3.27
C ILE A 69 -31.70 8.88 -4.15
N HIS A 70 -31.09 8.04 -5.02
CA HIS A 70 -31.81 7.25 -6.02
C HIS A 70 -31.70 5.74 -5.83
N PHE A 71 -30.71 5.27 -5.06
CA PHE A 71 -30.47 3.84 -4.87
C PHE A 71 -29.61 3.57 -3.64
N ARG A 72 -29.54 2.30 -3.23
CA ARG A 72 -28.60 1.80 -2.24
C ARG A 72 -27.62 0.82 -2.90
N ILE A 73 -26.39 0.76 -2.39
CA ILE A 73 -25.36 -0.14 -2.92
C ILE A 73 -24.55 -0.76 -1.79
N ARG A 74 -24.34 -2.08 -1.81
CA ARG A 74 -23.55 -2.79 -0.81
C ARG A 74 -22.12 -2.30 -0.81
N ILE A 75 -21.53 -2.11 0.38
CA ILE A 75 -20.11 -1.81 0.49
C ILE A 75 -19.30 -3.02 -0.01
N PRO A 76 -18.40 -2.84 -1.00
CA PRO A 76 -17.57 -3.93 -1.46
C PRO A 76 -16.56 -4.29 -0.38
N GLN A 77 -16.38 -5.57 -0.09
CA GLN A 77 -15.33 -6.05 0.82
C GLN A 77 -14.03 -6.35 0.07
N ILE A 78 -14.15 -6.76 -1.20
CA ILE A 78 -13.05 -7.18 -2.05
C ILE A 78 -13.29 -6.64 -3.45
N ILE A 79 -12.25 -6.04 -4.05
CA ILE A 79 -12.22 -5.69 -5.48
C ILE A 79 -11.03 -6.35 -6.16
N VAL A 80 -11.17 -6.65 -7.44
CA VAL A 80 -10.10 -7.14 -8.31
C VAL A 80 -9.80 -6.12 -9.40
N LEU A 81 -8.53 -5.78 -9.59
CA LEU A 81 -8.09 -4.85 -10.64
C LEU A 81 -8.07 -5.56 -12.00
N MET A 82 -8.67 -4.92 -13.02
CA MET A 82 -8.84 -5.53 -14.35
C MET A 82 -7.59 -5.46 -15.22
N MET A 83 -6.74 -4.44 -15.02
CA MET A 83 -5.55 -4.18 -15.86
C MET A 83 -4.22 -4.30 -15.10
N PHE A 84 -4.25 -4.62 -13.80
CA PHE A 84 -3.05 -4.71 -12.98
C PHE A 84 -2.78 -6.17 -12.61
N ASP A 85 -1.67 -6.71 -13.11
CA ASP A 85 -1.22 -8.09 -12.92
C ASP A 85 0.08 -8.18 -12.09
N ARG A 86 0.63 -7.03 -11.68
CA ARG A 86 1.90 -6.97 -10.94
C ARG A 86 1.66 -7.22 -9.46
N LEU A 87 2.65 -7.81 -8.80
CA LEU A 87 2.78 -7.73 -7.34
C LEU A 87 3.37 -6.36 -6.98
N PRO A 88 2.97 -5.72 -5.87
CA PRO A 88 3.69 -4.57 -5.35
C PRO A 88 5.13 -5.01 -5.12
N LYS A 89 6.08 -4.40 -5.83
CA LYS A 89 7.49 -4.63 -5.54
C LYS A 89 7.73 -4.15 -4.10
N LYS A 90 8.06 -5.07 -3.20
CA LYS A 90 8.52 -4.74 -1.84
C LYS A 90 9.97 -4.25 -1.89
N ASP A 91 10.27 -3.33 -2.80
CA ASP A 91 11.59 -2.72 -2.85
C ASP A 91 11.68 -1.74 -1.68
N VAL A 92 12.47 -2.09 -0.66
CA VAL A 92 12.76 -1.17 0.44
C VAL A 92 13.51 0.01 -0.16
N LYS A 93 12.88 1.19 -0.13
CA LYS A 93 13.49 2.41 -0.66
C LYS A 93 14.72 2.76 0.17
N LEU A 94 15.81 3.12 -0.49
CA LEU A 94 16.99 3.66 0.17
C LEU A 94 16.66 5.06 0.72
N THR A 95 16.35 5.13 2.00
CA THR A 95 16.08 6.38 2.73
C THR A 95 16.96 6.42 3.97
N ARG A 96 17.27 7.62 4.48
CA ARG A 96 18.04 7.77 5.73
C ARG A 96 17.47 6.91 6.86
N GLN A 97 16.14 6.89 7.01
CA GLN A 97 15.49 6.09 8.04
C GLN A 97 15.74 4.58 7.85
N ASN A 98 15.65 4.09 6.62
CA ASN A 98 15.85 2.66 6.38
C ASN A 98 17.33 2.26 6.48
N VAL A 99 18.28 3.16 6.18
CA VAL A 99 19.71 2.94 6.46
C VAL A 99 19.96 2.84 7.96
N PHE A 100 19.39 3.75 8.76
CA PHE A 100 19.53 3.70 10.22
C PHE A 100 18.89 2.45 10.83
N LEU A 101 17.72 2.05 10.34
CA LEU A 101 17.06 0.82 10.79
C LEU A 101 17.85 -0.43 10.39
N ARG A 102 18.42 -0.47 9.17
CA ARG A 102 19.28 -1.57 8.71
C ARG A 102 20.50 -1.73 9.62
N ASP A 103 21.13 -0.61 9.96
CA ASP A 103 22.36 -0.57 10.75
C ASP A 103 22.10 -0.55 12.27
N ASP A 104 20.86 -0.76 12.71
CA ASP A 104 20.45 -0.76 14.12
C ASP A 104 20.94 0.47 14.91
N PHE A 105 20.85 1.64 14.26
CA PHE A 105 21.33 2.94 14.77
C PHE A 105 22.81 2.92 15.22
N MET A 106 23.60 2.00 14.67
CA MET A 106 25.01 1.82 14.96
C MET A 106 25.85 2.49 13.88
N CYS A 107 26.81 3.33 14.29
CA CYS A 107 27.82 3.90 13.41
C CYS A 107 28.72 2.77 12.86
N GLN A 108 28.80 2.65 11.53
CA GLN A 108 29.60 1.61 10.89
C GLN A 108 31.12 1.84 10.99
N TYR A 109 31.54 3.03 11.43
CA TYR A 109 32.95 3.37 11.61
C TYR A 109 33.47 3.10 13.03
N CYS A 110 32.74 3.54 14.06
CA CYS A 110 33.17 3.36 15.46
C CYS A 110 32.43 2.25 16.21
N GLY A 111 31.34 1.69 15.66
CA GLY A 111 30.53 0.66 16.30
C GLY A 111 29.61 1.15 17.43
N GLY A 112 29.59 2.46 17.73
CA GLY A 112 28.71 3.03 18.75
C GLY A 112 27.25 3.05 18.30
N LYS A 113 26.30 2.84 19.22
CA LYS A 113 24.87 3.10 19.02
C LYS A 113 24.51 4.51 19.43
N PHE A 114 23.72 5.20 18.62
CA PHE A 114 23.38 6.61 18.83
C PHE A 114 21.88 6.87 18.61
N ASP A 115 21.39 7.98 19.13
CA ASP A 115 20.07 8.48 18.76
C ASP A 115 20.07 8.97 17.31
N ARG A 116 18.89 8.91 16.66
CA ARG A 116 18.71 9.36 15.27
C ARG A 116 19.24 10.78 14.99
N LYS A 117 19.18 11.68 15.97
CA LYS A 117 19.65 13.07 15.85
C LYS A 117 21.17 13.19 15.74
N ASP A 118 21.90 12.20 16.26
CA ASP A 118 23.36 12.17 16.32
C ASP A 118 23.96 11.31 15.18
N LEU A 119 23.11 10.85 14.24
CA LEU A 119 23.47 10.03 13.10
C LEU A 119 23.29 10.76 11.76
N ASN A 120 24.24 10.54 10.87
CA ASN A 120 24.19 10.87 9.46
C ASN A 120 24.35 9.61 8.60
N ILE A 121 24.12 9.75 7.30
CA ILE A 121 24.48 8.72 6.34
C ILE A 121 25.75 9.15 5.63
N ASP A 122 26.61 8.21 5.31
CA ASP A 122 27.85 8.46 4.60
C ASP A 122 28.05 7.51 3.43
N HIS A 123 28.81 7.98 2.44
CA HIS A 123 29.21 7.19 1.28
C HIS A 123 30.58 6.57 1.52
N VAL A 124 30.65 5.24 1.67
CA VAL A 124 31.90 4.51 1.91
C VAL A 124 32.93 4.81 0.82
N VAL A 125 32.52 4.74 -0.44
CA VAL A 125 33.24 5.34 -1.57
C VAL A 125 32.66 6.74 -1.79
N PRO A 126 33.44 7.82 -1.64
CA PRO A 126 32.95 9.18 -1.81
C PRO A 126 32.37 9.42 -3.20
N ARG A 127 31.34 10.28 -3.28
CA ARG A 127 30.73 10.67 -4.55
C ARG A 127 31.74 11.29 -5.54
N SER A 128 32.71 12.05 -5.02
CA SER A 128 33.79 12.65 -5.82
C SER A 128 34.67 11.61 -6.52
N HIS A 129 34.76 10.40 -5.97
CA HIS A 129 35.50 9.26 -6.53
C HIS A 129 34.58 8.27 -7.26
N GLY A 130 33.37 8.70 -7.65
CA GLY A 130 32.41 7.88 -8.40
C GLY A 130 31.50 6.99 -7.54
N GLY A 131 31.51 7.17 -6.21
CA GLY A 131 30.64 6.44 -5.30
C GLY A 131 29.15 6.65 -5.59
N LYS A 132 28.42 5.55 -5.78
CA LYS A 132 26.99 5.57 -6.08
C LYS A 132 26.16 5.62 -4.79
N THR A 133 24.96 6.19 -4.87
CA THR A 133 23.99 6.14 -3.76
C THR A 133 23.21 4.82 -3.85
N THR A 134 23.82 3.73 -3.37
CA THR A 134 23.22 2.39 -3.32
C THR A 134 23.26 1.83 -1.91
N TRP A 135 22.52 0.75 -1.66
CA TRP A 135 22.49 0.08 -0.36
C TRP A 135 23.89 -0.37 0.09
N GLU A 136 24.74 -0.76 -0.84
CA GLU A 136 26.07 -1.30 -0.56
C GLU A 136 27.10 -0.20 -0.26
N ASN A 137 26.84 1.04 -0.67
CA ASN A 137 27.79 2.16 -0.54
C ASN A 137 27.35 3.24 0.45
N VAL A 138 26.10 3.18 0.95
CA VAL A 138 25.59 4.13 1.95
C VAL A 138 25.44 3.46 3.30
N VAL A 139 26.05 4.04 4.32
CA VAL A 139 26.09 3.50 5.69
C VAL A 139 25.64 4.53 6.72
N CYS A 140 25.23 4.05 7.89
CA CYS A 140 25.02 4.86 9.07
C CYS A 140 26.37 5.27 9.68
N SER A 141 26.55 6.55 9.98
CA SER A 141 27.71 7.08 10.67
C SER A 141 27.28 8.08 11.74
N CYS A 142 28.01 8.19 12.84
CA CYS A 142 27.77 9.26 13.79
C CYS A 142 28.38 10.57 13.29
N VAL A 143 27.82 11.70 13.73
CA VAL A 143 28.33 13.04 13.36
C VAL A 143 29.84 13.19 13.60
N PRO A 144 30.43 12.73 14.73
CA PRO A 144 31.87 12.81 14.95
C PRO A 144 32.73 12.00 13.99
N CYS A 145 32.28 10.81 13.56
CA CYS A 145 33.04 9.97 12.62
C CYS A 145 32.95 10.45 11.18
N ASN A 146 31.88 11.15 10.83
CA ASN A 146 31.65 11.71 9.51
C ASN A 146 31.83 13.23 9.55
N THR A 147 33.02 13.64 9.99
CA THR A 147 33.53 15.03 9.97
C THR A 147 34.68 15.12 8.97
#